data_AF-A0A4Q3UQB3-F1
#
_entry.id   AF-A0A4Q3UQB3-F1
#
_cell.length_a   1.000
_cell.length_b   1.000
_cell.length_c   1.000
_cell.angle_alpha   90.00
_cell.angle_beta   90.00
_cell.angle_gamma   90.00
#
_symmetry.space_group_name_H-M   'P 1'
#
loop_
_entity.id
_entity.type
_entity.pdbx_description
1 polymer ?
#
loop_
_entity_poly.entity_id
_entity_poly.type
_entity_poly.pdbx_seq_one_letter_code
_entity_poly.pdbx_strand_id
1 'polypeptide(L)' 'MILSDTRILEEIEKGTIKVTPYQRDCLGSNSYDVHLGKTLATYREHILDAKKH' A
#
# COMPACT_ATOMS: atom_id res chain seq x y z
N MET A 1 11.79 7.29 -11.01
CA MET A 1 12.70 7.48 -9.87
C MET A 1 12.08 6.76 -8.68
N ILE A 2 12.84 5.91 -7.98
CA ILE A 2 12.39 5.23 -6.75
C ILE A 2 12.79 6.12 -5.57
N LEU A 3 11.92 6.28 -4.58
CA LEU A 3 12.21 7.09 -3.39
C LEU A 3 13.14 6.32 -2.44
N SER A 4 14.15 6.99 -1.88
CA SER A 4 14.90 6.46 -0.74
C SER A 4 14.04 6.45 0.52
N ASP A 5 14.49 5.72 1.53
CA ASP A 5 13.94 5.73 2.89
C ASP A 5 13.73 7.15 3.44
N THR A 6 14.72 8.04 3.30
CA THR A 6 14.66 9.44 3.71
C THR A 6 13.58 10.19 2.97
N ARG A 7 13.48 10.00 1.66
CA ARG A 7 12.45 10.66 0.85
C ARG A 7 11.06 10.14 1.15
N ILE A 8 10.91 8.86 1.47
CA ILE A 8 9.63 8.29 1.92
C ILE A 8 9.19 8.97 3.23
N LEU A 9 10.10 9.15 4.19
CA LEU A 9 9.80 9.86 5.45
C LEU A 9 9.37 11.31 5.22
N GLU A 10 10.08 12.06 4.36
CA GLU A 10 9.74 13.44 4.03
C GLU A 10 8.33 13.56 3.41
N GLU A 11 7.95 12.63 2.54
CA GLU A 11 6.63 12.64 1.91
C GLU A 11 5.52 12.19 2.88
N ILE A 12 5.84 11.33 3.87
CA ILE A 12 4.94 11.03 4.99
C ILE A 12 4.72 12.27 5.85
N GLU A 13 5.78 13.02 6.18
CA GLU A 13 5.71 14.25 6.97
C GLU A 13 4.89 15.34 6.25
N LYS A 14 5.09 15.51 4.94
CA LYS A 14 4.28 16.43 4.11
C LYS A 14 2.83 16.00 3.96
N GLY A 15 2.50 14.75 4.27
CA GLY A 15 1.17 14.17 4.07
C GLY A 15 0.83 13.84 2.61
N THR A 16 1.79 13.93 1.69
CA THR A 16 1.64 13.50 0.29
C THR A 16 1.64 11.98 0.17
N ILE A 17 2.27 11.28 1.12
CA ILE A 17 2.12 9.83 1.34
C ILE A 17 1.48 9.63 2.72
N LYS A 18 0.42 8.81 2.78
CA LYS A 18 -0.21 8.45 4.06
C LYS A 18 -0.10 6.95 4.31
N VAL A 19 0.61 6.59 5.37
CA VAL A 19 0.68 5.21 5.88
C VAL A 19 0.17 5.20 7.30
N THR A 20 -0.89 4.45 7.57
CA THR A 20 -1.46 4.34 8.92
C THR A 20 -2.05 2.94 9.11
N PRO A 21 -1.56 2.15 10.09
CA PRO A 21 -0.47 2.47 11.02
C PRO A 21 0.91 2.47 10.34
N TYR A 22 1.79 3.38 10.77
CA TYR A 22 3.21 3.40 10.34
C TYR A 22 4.07 2.63 11.34
N GLN A 23 4.99 1.81 10.82
CA GLN A 23 5.94 1.01 11.59
C GLN A 23 7.34 1.23 11.00
N ARG A 24 8.27 1.76 11.81
CA ARG A 24 9.62 2.14 11.34
C ARG A 24 10.40 0.93 10.79
N ASP A 25 10.25 -0.24 11.41
CA ASP A 25 10.97 -1.46 11.06
C ASP A 25 10.59 -2.01 9.67
N CYS A 26 9.46 -1.55 9.12
CA CYS A 26 9.02 -1.90 7.76
C CYS A 26 9.62 -0.97 6.70
N LEU A 27 10.34 0.10 7.06
CA LEU A 27 10.97 0.98 6.08
C LEU A 27 12.33 0.42 5.65
N GLY A 28 12.39 -0.13 4.44
CA GLY A 28 13.63 -0.50 3.76
C GLY A 28 14.32 0.71 3.13
N SER A 29 15.47 0.48 2.46
CA SER A 29 16.29 1.55 1.87
C SER A 29 15.58 2.39 0.80
N ASN A 30 14.55 1.84 0.17
CA ASN A 30 13.79 2.46 -0.91
C ASN A 30 12.39 1.85 -1.09
N SER A 31 11.85 1.24 -0.03
CA SER A 31 10.57 0.52 -0.01
C SER A 31 9.97 0.56 1.38
N TYR A 32 8.68 0.22 1.49
CA TYR A 32 7.99 0.04 2.77
C TYR A 32 7.19 -1.26 2.73
N ASP A 33 7.45 -2.16 3.67
CA ASP A 33 6.77 -3.46 3.76
C ASP A 33 5.34 -3.30 4.28
N VAL A 34 4.40 -4.03 3.67
CA VAL A 34 2.98 -4.04 4.04
C VAL A 34 2.55 -5.42 4.53
N HIS A 35 1.44 -5.45 5.27
CA HIS A 35 0.93 -6.66 5.91
C HIS A 35 -0.42 -7.07 5.34
N LEU A 36 -0.63 -8.38 5.19
CA LEU A 36 -1.92 -8.92 4.78
C LEU A 36 -2.97 -8.68 5.87
N GLY A 37 -4.10 -8.07 5.47
CA GLY A 37 -5.24 -7.85 6.36
C GLY A 37 -6.04 -9.13 6.62
N LYS A 38 -6.92 -9.07 7.62
CA LYS A 38 -7.75 -10.24 8.04
C LYS A 38 -8.80 -10.68 7.03
N THR A 39 -9.19 -9.80 6.09
CA THR A 39 -10.33 -10.03 5.20
C THR A 39 -9.83 -10.32 3.80
N LEU A 40 -10.26 -11.46 3.25
CA LEU A 40 -10.11 -11.80 1.84
C LEU A 40 -11.49 -11.77 1.18
N ALA A 41 -11.57 -11.17 -0.01
CA ALA A 41 -12.78 -11.16 -0.82
C ALA A 41 -12.67 -12.15 -1.97
N THR A 42 -13.76 -12.84 -2.28
CA THR A 42 -13.87 -13.73 -3.43
C THR A 42 -14.89 -13.18 -4.42
N TYR A 43 -14.70 -13.49 -5.70
CA TYR A 43 -15.74 -13.23 -6.69
C TYR A 43 -16.99 -14.06 -6.38
N ARG A 44 -18.16 -13.47 -6.60
CA ARG A 44 -19.45 -14.17 -6.47
C ARG A 44 -19.74 -15.02 -7.70
N GLU A 45 -19.37 -14.50 -8.87
CA GLU A 45 -19.57 -15.14 -10.16
C GLU A 45 -18.31 -15.85 -10.62
N HIS A 46 -18.48 -16.86 -11.47
CA HIS A 46 -17.37 -17.54 -12.12
C HIS A 46 -16.72 -16.69 -13.23
N ILE A 47 -17.49 -15.78 -13.84
CA ILE A 47 -17.07 -14.94 -14.96
C ILE A 47 -17.40 -13.48 -14.64
N LEU A 48 -16.42 -12.60 -14.84
CA LEU A 48 -16.59 -11.14 -14.72
C LEU A 48 -16.80 -10.55 -16.10
N ASP A 49 -18.01 -10.06 -16.36
CA ASP A 49 -18.36 -9.40 -17.63
C ASP A 49 -18.59 -7.91 -17.39
N ALA A 50 -17.69 -7.08 -17.91
CA ALA A 50 -17.73 -5.62 -17.77
C ALA A 50 -18.91 -4.96 -18.49
N LYS A 51 -19.61 -5.64 -19.42
CA LYS A 51 -20.78 -5.10 -20.10
C LYS A 51 -22.09 -5.28 -19.33
N LYS A 52 -22.11 -6.15 -18.31
CA LYS A 52 -23.28 -6.38 -17.45
C LYS A 52 -23.37 -5.41 -16.28
N HIS A 53 -22.30 -4.64 -16.02
CA HIS A 53 -22.17 -3.69 -14.92
C HIS A 53 -22.15 -2.25 -15.41
#